data_AF-A0A822ETU4-F1
#
_entry.id   AF-A0A822ETU4-F1
#
_cell.length_a   1.000
_cell.length_b   1.000
_cell.length_c   1.000
_cell.angle_alpha   90.00
_cell.angle_beta   90.00
_cell.angle_gamma   90.00
#
_symmetry.space_group_name_H-M   'P 1'
#
loop_
_entity.id
_entity.type
_entity.pdbx_description
1 polymer ?
#
loop_
_entity_poly.entity_id
_entity_poly.type
_entity_poly.pdbx_seq_one_letter_code
_entity_poly.pdbx_strand_id
1 'polypeptide(L)' 'MTKQDQNVLIMLLVQICILFILSIPLAVQKLYSAIADGRTPSALQAAIENLVYSLAQLLHFVANGIPFYIYTLAGGKVF' A
#
# COMPACT_ATOMS: atom_id res chain seq x y z
N MET A 1 -11.20 9.85 27.49
CA MET A 1 -10.36 10.09 26.31
C MET A 1 -10.04 11.57 26.26
N THR A 2 -8.75 11.89 26.30
CA THR A 2 -8.27 13.26 26.06
C THR A 2 -8.34 13.58 24.57
N LYS A 3 -8.31 14.87 24.20
CA LYS A 3 -8.32 15.30 22.79
C LYS A 3 -7.12 14.74 22.01
N GLN A 4 -5.99 14.50 22.68
CA GLN A 4 -4.82 13.85 22.09
C GLN A 4 -5.11 12.39 21.71
N ASP A 5 -5.77 11.63 22.58
CA ASP A 5 -6.13 10.23 22.30
C ASP A 5 -7.03 10.11 21.06
N GLN A 6 -7.98 11.05 20.89
CA GLN A 6 -8.85 11.11 19.71
C GLN A 6 -8.06 11.41 18.44
N ASN A 7 -7.12 12.36 18.48
CA ASN A 7 -6.29 12.71 17.32
C ASN A 7 -5.38 11.55 16.92
N VAL A 8 -4.77 10.85 17.89
CA VAL A 8 -3.94 9.67 17.63
C VAL A 8 -4.77 8.54 17.02
N LEU A 9 -5.99 8.29 17.55
CA LEU A 9 -6.90 7.29 17.01
C LEU A 9 -7.26 7.59 15.54
N ILE A 10 -7.63 8.82 15.23
CA ILE A 10 -7.96 9.25 13.86
C ILE A 10 -6.74 9.07 12.95
N MET A 11 -5.55 9.43 13.43
CA MET A 11 -4.30 9.30 12.67
C MET A 11 -4.00 7.83 12.32
N LEU A 12 -4.14 6.92 13.28
CA LEU A 12 -3.97 5.49 13.09
C LEU A 12 -5.01 4.91 12.12
N LEU A 13 -6.27 5.34 12.23
CA LEU A 13 -7.32 4.90 11.30
C LEU A 13 -7.02 5.33 9.86
N VAL A 14 -6.61 6.59 9.66
CA VAL A 14 -6.20 7.08 8.34
C VAL A 14 -5.01 6.29 7.79
N GLN A 15 -4.01 6.01 8.64
CA GLN A 15 -2.85 5.21 8.26
C GLN A 15 -3.23 3.79 7.84
N ILE A 16 -4.11 3.11 8.60
CA ILE A 16 -4.61 1.77 8.27
C ILE A 16 -5.37 1.78 6.95
N CYS A 17 -6.26 2.75 6.73
CA CYS A 17 -7.02 2.88 5.49
C CYS A 17 -6.09 3.05 4.28
N ILE A 18 -5.07 3.91 4.38
CA ILE A 18 -4.12 4.13 3.29
C ILE A 18 -3.26 2.89 3.03
N LEU A 19 -2.75 2.24 4.08
CA LEU A 19 -2.00 0.99 3.96
C LEU A 19 -2.81 -0.10 3.29
N PHE A 20 -4.09 -0.24 3.68
CA PHE A 20 -4.99 -1.23 3.11
C PHE A 20 -5.23 -0.98 1.62
N ILE A 21 -5.62 0.25 1.25
CA ILE A 21 -5.89 0.62 -0.15
C ILE A 21 -4.65 0.43 -1.03
N LEU A 22 -3.47 0.83 -0.57
CA LEU A 22 -2.24 0.74 -1.35
C LEU A 22 -1.63 -0.67 -1.40
N SER A 23 -2.00 -1.57 -0.47
CA SER A 23 -1.49 -2.95 -0.47
C SER A 23 -2.37 -3.93 -1.26
N ILE A 24 -3.64 -3.60 -1.50
CA ILE A 24 -4.56 -4.43 -2.30
C ILE A 24 -4.00 -4.74 -3.70
N PRO A 25 -3.47 -3.79 -4.49
CA PRO A 25 -2.99 -4.07 -5.84
C PRO A 25 -1.93 -5.17 -5.88
N LEU A 26 -0.97 -5.13 -4.94
CA LEU A 26 0.10 -6.12 -4.86
C LEU A 26 -0.43 -7.49 -4.42
N ALA A 27 -1.38 -7.52 -3.48
CA ALA A 27 -1.99 -8.76 -3.02
C ALA A 27 -2.80 -9.44 -4.13
N VAL A 28 -3.64 -8.67 -4.83
CA VAL A 28 -4.44 -9.16 -5.97
C VAL A 28 -3.53 -9.69 -7.07
N GLN A 29 -2.44 -9.00 -7.37
CA GLN A 29 -1.52 -9.45 -8.41
C GLN A 29 -0.77 -10.73 -8.04
N LYS A 30 -0.29 -10.86 -6.80
CA LYS A 30 0.32 -12.12 -6.32
C LYS A 30 -0.66 -13.28 -6.40
N LEU A 31 -1.92 -13.05 -6.03
CA LEU A 31 -2.97 -14.05 -6.14
C LEU A 31 -3.25 -14.42 -7.60
N TYR A 32 -3.31 -13.43 -8.50
CA TYR A 32 -3.46 -13.66 -9.94
C TYR A 32 -2.33 -14.53 -10.48
N SER A 33 -1.07 -14.20 -10.19
CA SER A 33 0.09 -14.97 -10.63
C SER A 33 0.07 -16.40 -10.09
N ALA A 34 -0.32 -16.60 -8.82
CA ALA A 34 -0.41 -17.94 -8.22
C ALA A 34 -1.50 -18.81 -8.88
N ILE A 35 -2.60 -18.23 -9.33
CA ILE A 35 -3.69 -18.95 -10.02
C ILE A 35 -3.33 -19.16 -11.51
N ALA A 36 -2.62 -18.22 -12.12
CA ALA A 36 -2.27 -18.23 -13.54
C ALA A 36 -1.01 -19.06 -13.87
N ASP A 37 -0.37 -19.69 -12.89
CA ASP A 37 0.98 -20.31 -12.92
C ASP A 37 1.16 -21.48 -13.93
N GLY A 38 0.14 -21.82 -14.69
CA GLY A 38 0.17 -22.83 -15.76
C GLY A 38 -0.06 -22.29 -17.18
N ARG A 39 -0.24 -20.98 -17.35
CA ARG A 39 -0.43 -20.37 -18.67
C ARG A 39 0.91 -19.86 -19.18
N THR A 40 1.19 -20.07 -20.48
CA THR A 40 2.32 -19.44 -21.16
C THR A 40 1.83 -18.09 -21.72
N PRO A 41 2.10 -16.95 -21.05
CA PRO A 41 1.64 -15.66 -21.54
C PRO A 41 2.33 -15.30 -22.86
N SER A 42 1.63 -14.56 -23.72
CA SER A 42 2.26 -13.91 -24.86
C SER A 42 3.30 -12.88 -24.39
N ALA A 43 4.29 -12.54 -25.22
CA ALA A 43 5.34 -11.59 -24.86
C ALA A 43 4.78 -10.22 -24.42
N LEU A 44 3.71 -9.75 -25.08
CA LEU A 44 3.01 -8.52 -24.71
C LEU A 44 2.34 -8.64 -23.33
N GLN A 45 1.65 -9.75 -23.08
CA GLN A 45 0.98 -9.98 -21.81
C GLN A 45 1.98 -10.05 -20.64
N ALA A 46 3.10 -10.74 -20.83
CA ALA A 46 4.17 -10.80 -19.83
C ALA A 46 4.77 -9.42 -19.53
N ALA A 47 4.92 -8.56 -20.55
CA ALA A 47 5.41 -7.19 -20.36
C ALA A 47 4.42 -6.34 -19.55
N ILE A 48 3.11 -6.45 -19.85
CA ILE A 48 2.05 -5.75 -19.10
C ILE A 48 2.01 -6.23 -17.65
N GLU A 49 2.04 -7.54 -17.42
CA GLU A 49 2.01 -8.13 -16.07
C GLU A 49 3.21 -7.67 -15.24
N ASN A 50 4.42 -7.66 -15.81
CA ASN A 50 5.62 -7.14 -15.15
C ASN A 50 5.54 -5.64 -14.82
N LEU A 51 4.96 -4.83 -15.72
CA LEU A 51 4.76 -3.41 -15.47
C LEU A 51 3.77 -3.19 -14.32
N VAL A 52 2.63 -3.88 -14.34
CA VAL A 52 1.62 -3.80 -13.27
C VAL A 52 2.23 -4.27 -11.94
N TYR A 53 3.08 -5.30 -11.96
CA TYR A 53 3.78 -5.80 -10.76
C TYR A 53 4.69 -4.76 -10.17
N SER A 54 5.50 -4.15 -11.02
CA SER A 54 6.45 -3.12 -10.61
C SER A 54 5.72 -1.90 -10.03
N LEU A 55 4.60 -1.49 -10.63
CA LEU A 55 3.77 -0.39 -10.13
C LEU A 55 3.10 -0.74 -8.79
N ALA A 56 2.54 -1.94 -8.66
CA ALA A 56 1.92 -2.40 -7.41
C ALA A 56 2.96 -2.51 -6.28
N GLN A 57 4.16 -2.96 -6.59
CA GLN A 57 5.27 -3.02 -5.64
C GLN A 57 5.73 -1.61 -5.22
N LEU A 58 5.79 -0.66 -6.17
CA LEU A 58 6.10 0.74 -5.86
C LEU A 58 5.05 1.36 -4.94
N LEU A 59 3.76 1.15 -5.22
CA LEU A 59 2.66 1.59 -4.36
C LEU A 59 2.77 1.01 -2.95
N HIS A 60 3.15 -0.26 -2.83
CA HIS A 60 3.38 -0.89 -1.54
C HIS A 60 4.57 -0.25 -0.79
N PHE A 61 5.67 0.08 -1.47
CA PHE A 61 6.77 0.80 -0.83
C PHE A 61 6.37 2.20 -0.37
N VAL A 62 5.60 2.92 -1.19
CA VAL A 62 5.02 4.22 -0.81
C VAL A 62 4.13 4.08 0.43
N ALA A 63 3.27 3.05 0.47
CA ALA A 63 2.43 2.75 1.63
C ALA A 63 3.21 2.55 2.93
N ASN A 64 4.39 1.92 2.85
CA ASN A 64 5.28 1.74 4.01
C ASN A 64 6.00 3.02 4.43
N GLY A 65 6.22 3.97 3.51
CA GLY A 65 6.83 5.28 3.80
C GLY A 65 5.83 6.34 4.31
N ILE A 66 4.55 6.21 3.96
CA ILE A 66 3.48 7.16 4.32
C ILE A 66 3.28 7.37 5.84
N PRO A 67 3.35 6.34 6.71
CA PRO A 67 3.21 6.51 8.15
C PRO A 67 4.09 7.64 8.71
N PHE A 68 5.35 7.71 8.29
CA PHE A 68 6.27 8.76 8.71
C PHE A 68 5.76 10.16 8.36
N TYR A 69 5.22 10.35 7.16
CA TYR A 69 4.64 11.63 6.73
C TYR A 69 3.36 11.97 7.48
N ILE A 70 2.50 10.98 7.73
CA ILE A 70 1.28 11.16 8.53
C ILE A 70 1.64 11.59 9.96
N TYR A 71 2.62 10.94 10.60
CA TYR A 71 3.12 11.33 11.93
C TYR A 71 3.68 12.76 11.93
N THR A 72 4.46 13.11 10.91
CA THR A 72 5.07 14.45 10.78
C THR A 72 4.00 15.54 10.59
N LEU A 73 2.99 15.28 9.75
CA LEU A 73 1.89 16.21 9.46
C LEU A 73 0.90 16.34 10.63
N ALA A 74 0.62 15.24 11.34
CA ALA A 74 -0.31 15.24 12.47
C ALA A 74 0.32 15.75 13.78
N GLY A 75 1.64 15.81 13.86
CA GLY A 75 2.35 15.88 15.12
C GLY A 75 3.67 16.64 15.10
N GLY A 76 3.79 17.75 14.37
CA GLY A 76 4.95 18.66 14.45
C GLY A 76 5.24 19.27 15.85
N LYS A 77 4.60 18.77 16.91
CA LYS A 77 4.81 19.09 18.33
C LYS A 77 4.87 17.85 19.24
N VAL A 78 5.13 16.66 18.69
CA VAL A 78 5.27 15.43 19.49
C VAL A 78 6.75 15.13 19.84
N PHE A 79 7.68 15.94 19.35
CA PHE A 79 9.03 16.07 19.88
C PHE A 79 9.27 17.50 20.35
#